data_AF-A0A194PXY6-F1
#
_entry.id   AF-A0A194PXY6-F1
#
_cell.length_a   1.000
_cell.length_b   1.000
_cell.length_c   1.000
_cell.angle_alpha   90.00
_cell.angle_beta   90.00
_cell.angle_gamma   90.00
#
_symmetry.space_group_name_H-M   'P 1'
#
loop_
_entity.id
_entity.type
_entity.pdbx_description
1 polymer ?
#
loop_
_entity_poly.entity_id
_entity_poly.type
_entity_poly.pdbx_seq_one_letter_code
_entity_poly.pdbx_strand_id
1 'polypeptide(L)'
;MANDPERFDSMLLAMAQQHEGGVKDLLATIVGFLARKTDFFTGGKQGEWEKVVKDVFYEQAKKAQDEADKAKKEREDAEKRLKDIQQKKEQERLARDFEPATVTEITDQEAEQMQEDIEKDKKSKTDSGDGEGSSNEAQADNASEEEDDPKEKGKLKPNAGNGCDLENYRWTQTLEEVEAQYHTSVEYGALAH
;
A
#
# COMPACT_ATOMS: atom_id res chain seq x y z
N MET A 1 15.33 -5.48 -36.76
CA MET A 1 15.59 -4.25 -35.98
C MET A 1 14.98 -2.97 -36.59
N ALA A 2 14.21 -3.02 -37.69
CA ALA A 2 13.69 -1.80 -38.34
C ALA A 2 12.28 -1.36 -37.88
N ASN A 3 11.56 -2.19 -37.13
CA ASN A 3 10.16 -1.95 -36.72
C ASN A 3 10.02 -1.93 -35.19
N ASP A 4 10.89 -1.21 -34.50
CA ASP A 4 10.65 -0.93 -33.09
C ASP A 4 9.73 0.31 -32.99
N PRO A 5 8.47 0.15 -32.52
CA PRO A 5 7.51 1.25 -32.46
C PRO A 5 7.95 2.38 -31.54
N GLU A 6 8.79 2.11 -30.53
CA GLU A 6 9.19 3.08 -29.51
C GLU A 6 10.52 3.79 -29.83
N ARG A 7 11.17 3.41 -30.95
CA ARG A 7 12.50 3.91 -31.32
C ARG A 7 12.59 5.43 -31.36
N PHE A 8 11.51 6.09 -31.76
CA PHE A 8 11.45 7.54 -31.93
C PHE A 8 10.78 8.26 -30.76
N ASP A 9 10.30 7.54 -29.74
CA ASP A 9 9.53 8.12 -28.64
C ASP A 9 10.36 9.12 -27.83
N SER A 10 11.63 8.83 -27.59
CA SER A 10 12.53 9.76 -26.90
C SER A 10 12.67 11.10 -27.63
N MET A 11 12.75 11.08 -28.96
CA MET A 11 12.84 12.28 -29.79
C MET A 11 11.49 13.01 -29.84
N LEU A 12 10.39 12.29 -30.01
CA LEU A 12 9.03 12.86 -30.03
C LEU A 12 8.67 13.48 -28.68
N LEU A 13 9.06 12.86 -27.57
CA LEU A 13 8.86 13.37 -26.22
C LEU A 13 9.68 14.64 -25.99
N ALA A 14 10.94 14.66 -26.40
CA ALA A 14 11.78 15.86 -26.30
C ALA A 14 11.18 17.02 -27.12
N MET A 15 10.64 16.75 -28.31
CA MET A 15 9.91 17.75 -29.09
C MET A 15 8.64 18.19 -28.35
N ALA A 16 7.82 17.26 -27.84
CA ALA A 16 6.59 17.59 -27.13
C ALA A 16 6.81 18.50 -25.91
N GLN A 17 7.88 18.26 -25.15
CA GLN A 17 8.25 19.07 -23.98
C GLN A 17 8.66 20.50 -24.34
N GLN A 18 9.21 20.72 -25.53
CA GLN A 18 9.62 22.06 -26.01
C GLN A 18 8.46 22.89 -26.56
N HIS A 19 7.31 22.28 -26.85
CA HIS A 19 6.14 23.01 -27.36
C HIS A 19 5.23 23.43 -26.21
N GLU A 20 5.29 24.69 -25.81
CA GLU A 20 4.44 25.27 -24.76
C GLU A 20 2.94 25.24 -25.13
N GLY A 21 2.62 25.24 -26.44
CA GLY A 21 1.26 25.10 -26.97
C GLY A 21 0.69 23.67 -26.91
N GLY A 22 1.43 22.72 -26.34
CA GLY A 22 1.03 21.33 -26.18
C GLY A 22 0.87 20.58 -27.51
N VAL A 23 -0.03 19.58 -27.52
CA VAL A 23 -0.18 18.64 -28.65
C VAL A 23 -0.57 19.33 -29.96
N LYS A 24 -1.37 20.40 -29.92
CA LYS A 24 -1.79 21.12 -31.12
C LYS A 24 -0.60 21.76 -31.85
N ASP A 25 0.32 22.34 -31.09
CA ASP A 25 1.50 23.02 -31.62
C ASP A 25 2.54 22.00 -32.12
N LEU A 26 2.75 20.90 -31.40
CA LEU A 26 3.56 19.77 -31.86
C LEU A 26 3.06 19.23 -33.22
N LEU A 27 1.74 19.02 -33.36
CA LEU A 27 1.15 18.57 -34.61
C LEU A 27 1.31 19.60 -35.72
N ALA A 28 1.17 20.89 -35.43
CA ALA A 28 1.40 21.96 -36.40
C ALA A 28 2.85 21.97 -36.91
N THR A 29 3.82 21.72 -36.03
CA THR A 29 5.24 21.59 -36.39
C THR A 29 5.48 20.41 -37.34
N ILE A 30 4.91 19.24 -37.04
CA ILE A 30 5.03 18.03 -37.88
C ILE A 30 4.36 18.26 -39.24
N VAL A 31 3.14 18.79 -39.25
CA VAL A 31 2.40 19.10 -40.49
C VAL A 31 3.14 20.15 -41.32
N GLY A 32 3.69 21.18 -40.67
CA GLY A 32 4.50 22.19 -41.32
C GLY A 32 5.80 21.63 -41.90
N PHE A 33 6.43 20.65 -41.24
CA PHE A 33 7.56 19.92 -41.78
C PHE A 33 7.16 19.16 -43.05
N LEU A 34 6.04 18.41 -43.03
CA LEU A 34 5.54 17.71 -44.22
C LEU A 34 5.30 18.68 -45.37
N ALA A 35 4.65 19.82 -45.13
CA ALA A 35 4.41 20.82 -46.17
C ALA A 35 5.68 21.42 -46.78
N ARG A 36 6.78 21.53 -46.01
CA ARG A 36 8.04 22.16 -46.49
C ARG A 36 9.06 21.18 -47.06
N LYS A 37 9.05 19.92 -46.59
CA LYS A 37 10.11 18.93 -46.85
C LYS A 37 9.62 17.72 -47.64
N THR A 38 8.32 17.59 -47.83
CA THR A 38 7.72 16.51 -48.61
C THR A 38 6.70 17.08 -49.60
N ASP A 39 6.28 16.24 -50.54
CA ASP A 39 5.20 16.51 -51.47
C ASP A 39 3.84 16.03 -50.93
N PHE A 40 3.71 15.80 -49.61
CA PHE A 40 2.53 15.16 -49.01
C PHE A 40 1.20 15.84 -49.36
N PHE A 41 1.16 17.17 -49.43
CA PHE A 41 -0.05 17.93 -49.76
C PHE A 41 -0.23 18.23 -51.25
N THR A 42 0.81 18.08 -52.07
CA THR A 42 0.84 18.54 -53.48
C THR A 42 1.14 17.45 -54.50
N GLY A 43 1.68 16.31 -54.08
CA GLY A 43 2.09 15.19 -54.93
C GLY A 43 0.97 14.21 -55.27
N GLY A 44 -0.13 14.22 -54.50
CA GLY A 44 -1.28 13.33 -54.69
C GLY A 44 -2.49 13.98 -55.38
N LYS A 45 -3.55 13.18 -55.58
CA LYS A 45 -4.86 13.70 -56.00
C LYS A 45 -5.48 14.54 -54.88
N GLN A 46 -6.33 15.49 -55.26
CA GLN A 46 -7.03 16.35 -54.32
C GLN A 46 -7.79 15.51 -53.27
N GLY A 47 -7.48 15.73 -51.99
CA GLY A 47 -8.10 15.04 -50.85
C GLY A 47 -7.48 13.69 -50.47
N GLU A 48 -6.44 13.19 -51.15
CA GLU A 48 -5.77 11.95 -50.72
C GLU A 48 -5.03 12.13 -49.40
N TRP A 49 -4.35 13.26 -49.20
CA TRP A 49 -3.67 13.58 -47.95
C TRP A 49 -4.64 13.56 -46.75
N GLU A 50 -5.89 14.00 -46.94
CA GLU A 50 -6.89 14.05 -45.89
C GLU A 50 -7.31 12.64 -45.45
N LYS A 51 -7.48 11.73 -46.42
CA LYS A 51 -7.79 10.32 -46.13
C LYS A 51 -6.67 9.66 -45.36
N VAL A 52 -5.42 9.85 -45.80
CA VAL A 52 -4.25 9.28 -45.11
C VAL A 52 -4.17 9.75 -43.66
N VAL A 53 -4.34 11.05 -43.41
CA VAL A 53 -4.34 11.58 -42.04
C VAL A 53 -5.48 10.97 -41.23
N LYS A 54 -6.71 10.97 -41.76
CA LYS A 54 -7.87 10.41 -41.05
C LYS A 54 -7.66 8.94 -40.71
N ASP A 55 -7.24 8.12 -41.67
CA ASP A 55 -7.08 6.69 -41.49
C ASP A 55 -6.03 6.37 -40.40
N VAL A 56 -4.88 7.05 -40.43
CA VAL A 56 -3.82 6.86 -39.42
C VAL A 56 -4.30 7.25 -38.02
N PHE A 57 -4.96 8.40 -37.89
CA PHE A 57 -5.45 8.86 -36.58
C PHE A 57 -6.58 7.97 -36.04
N TYR A 58 -7.51 7.54 -36.89
CA TYR A 58 -8.61 6.66 -36.46
C TYR A 58 -8.10 5.26 -36.08
N GLU A 59 -7.12 4.72 -36.79
CA GLU A 59 -6.51 3.43 -36.43
C GLU A 59 -5.87 3.49 -35.03
N GLN A 60 -5.07 4.52 -34.77
CA GLN A 60 -4.42 4.68 -33.47
C GLN A 60 -5.42 5.01 -32.35
N ALA A 61 -6.43 5.85 -32.63
CA ALA A 61 -7.49 6.15 -31.69
C ALA A 61 -8.27 4.89 -31.30
N LYS A 62 -8.57 4.01 -32.26
CA LYS A 62 -9.24 2.73 -32.00
C LYS A 62 -8.40 1.82 -31.11
N LYS A 63 -7.11 1.66 -31.40
CA LYS A 63 -6.19 0.85 -30.56
C LYS A 63 -6.13 1.38 -29.12
N ALA A 64 -5.99 2.70 -28.97
CA ALA A 64 -5.95 3.33 -27.65
C ALA A 64 -7.26 3.16 -26.87
N GLN A 65 -8.42 3.24 -27.54
CA GLN A 65 -9.73 2.99 -26.93
C GLN A 65 -9.89 1.52 -26.53
N ASP A 66 -9.56 0.58 -27.42
CA ASP A 66 -9.65 -0.85 -27.14
C ASP A 66 -8.76 -1.25 -25.93
N GLU A 67 -7.57 -0.67 -25.83
CA GLU A 67 -6.66 -0.92 -24.70
C GLU A 67 -7.15 -0.27 -23.39
N ALA A 68 -7.69 0.95 -23.46
CA ALA A 68 -8.31 1.60 -22.31
C ALA A 68 -9.53 0.82 -21.78
N ASP A 69 -10.39 0.34 -22.68
CA ASP A 69 -11.57 -0.45 -22.34
C ASP A 69 -11.19 -1.81 -21.75
N LYS A 70 -10.16 -2.46 -22.31
CA LYS A 70 -9.61 -3.71 -21.75
C LYS A 70 -9.05 -3.48 -20.35
N ALA A 71 -8.24 -2.45 -20.15
CA ALA A 71 -7.66 -2.11 -18.84
C ALA A 71 -8.75 -1.79 -17.81
N LYS A 72 -9.82 -1.10 -18.21
CA LYS A 72 -10.97 -0.83 -17.35
C LYS A 72 -11.69 -2.11 -16.94
N LYS A 73 -11.95 -3.02 -17.89
CA LYS A 73 -12.59 -4.31 -17.60
C LYS A 73 -11.74 -5.18 -16.67
N GLU A 74 -10.44 -5.24 -16.89
CA GLU A 74 -9.52 -5.97 -16.01
C GLU A 74 -9.51 -5.40 -14.59
N ARG A 75 -9.56 -4.08 -14.45
CA ARG A 75 -9.68 -3.41 -13.14
C ARG A 75 -11.00 -3.74 -12.45
N GLU A 76 -12.12 -3.71 -13.17
CA GLU A 76 -13.44 -4.05 -12.62
C GLU A 76 -13.52 -5.52 -12.20
N ASP A 77 -12.98 -6.44 -13.00
CA ASP A 77 -12.94 -7.87 -12.67
C ASP A 77 -12.02 -8.16 -11.48
N ALA A 78 -10.88 -7.47 -11.37
CA ALA A 78 -10.00 -7.55 -10.20
C ALA A 78 -10.68 -7.04 -8.93
N GLU A 79 -11.42 -5.92 -9.03
CA GLU A 79 -12.15 -5.35 -7.90
C GLU A 79 -13.29 -6.29 -7.43
N LYS A 80 -14.03 -6.91 -8.36
CA LYS A 80 -15.05 -7.91 -8.02
C LYS A 80 -14.45 -9.13 -7.32
N ARG A 81 -13.35 -9.68 -7.85
CA ARG A 81 -12.66 -10.82 -7.21
C ARG A 81 -12.20 -10.49 -5.80
N LEU A 82 -11.67 -9.28 -5.58
CA LEU A 82 -11.25 -8.85 -4.25
C LEU A 82 -12.44 -8.73 -3.29
N LYS A 83 -13.57 -8.15 -3.74
CA LYS A 83 -14.81 -8.06 -2.95
C LYS A 83 -15.36 -9.43 -2.60
N ASP A 84 -15.37 -10.38 -3.54
CA ASP A 84 -15.85 -11.74 -3.29
C ASP A 84 -14.98 -12.47 -2.25
N ILE A 85 -13.65 -12.31 -2.32
CA ILE A 85 -12.72 -12.86 -1.33
C ILE A 85 -12.94 -12.24 0.05
N GLN A 86 -13.14 -10.92 0.11
CA GLN A 86 -13.41 -10.21 1.37
C GLN A 86 -14.73 -10.65 1.99
N GLN A 87 -15.80 -10.73 1.20
CA GLN A 87 -17.12 -11.17 1.67
C GLN A 87 -17.10 -12.62 2.14
N LYS A 88 -16.41 -13.52 1.43
CA LYS A 88 -16.28 -14.92 1.86
C LYS A 88 -15.49 -15.03 3.17
N LYS A 89 -14.41 -14.26 3.32
CA LYS A 89 -13.61 -14.24 4.55
C LYS A 89 -14.40 -13.66 5.73
N GLU A 90 -15.22 -12.64 5.49
CA GLU A 90 -16.11 -12.07 6.50
C GLU A 90 -17.21 -13.04 6.91
N GLN A 91 -17.85 -13.72 5.96
CA GLN A 91 -18.83 -14.78 6.25
C GLN A 91 -18.21 -15.94 7.04
N GLU A 92 -16.98 -16.36 6.71
CA GLU A 92 -16.28 -17.39 7.48
C GLU A 92 -15.94 -16.92 8.90
N ARG A 93 -15.55 -15.65 9.08
CA ARG A 93 -15.34 -15.05 10.41
C ARG A 93 -16.65 -15.06 11.20
N LEU A 94 -17.72 -14.55 10.62
CA LEU A 94 -19.04 -14.54 11.25
C LEU A 94 -19.52 -15.95 11.59
N ALA A 95 -19.32 -16.93 10.71
CA ALA A 95 -19.71 -18.32 10.97
C ALA A 95 -18.88 -18.96 12.09
N ARG A 96 -17.58 -18.65 12.18
CA ARG A 96 -16.72 -19.09 13.30
C ARG A 96 -17.14 -18.44 14.62
N ASP A 97 -17.56 -17.18 14.58
CA ASP A 97 -18.06 -16.45 15.76
C ASP A 97 -19.49 -16.90 16.15
N PHE A 98 -20.24 -17.49 15.21
CA PHE A 98 -21.60 -18.03 15.42
C PHE A 98 -21.63 -19.54 15.65
N GLU A 99 -20.48 -20.23 15.75
CA GLU A 99 -20.43 -21.57 16.36
C GLU A 99 -20.91 -21.39 17.81
N PRO A 100 -22.13 -21.84 18.16
CA PRO A 100 -22.55 -21.77 19.54
C PRO A 100 -21.58 -22.64 20.32
N ALA A 101 -20.97 -22.08 21.36
CA ALA A 101 -20.26 -22.86 22.36
C ALA A 101 -21.13 -24.10 22.66
N THR A 102 -20.70 -25.27 22.20
CA THR A 102 -21.30 -26.53 22.57
C THR A 102 -20.97 -26.70 24.03
N VAL A 103 -21.80 -26.12 24.90
CA VAL A 103 -21.89 -26.45 26.31
C VAL A 103 -22.44 -27.88 26.33
N THR A 104 -21.55 -28.84 26.16
CA THR A 104 -21.77 -30.18 26.71
C THR A 104 -21.85 -30.00 28.21
N GLU A 105 -23.00 -30.28 28.80
CA GLU A 105 -23.17 -30.36 30.25
C GLU A 105 -22.18 -31.40 30.80
N ILE A 106 -21.03 -30.92 31.26
CA ILE A 106 -20.22 -31.66 32.24
C ILE A 106 -21.05 -31.64 33.51
N THR A 107 -21.64 -32.80 33.77
CA THR A 107 -22.40 -33.17 34.96
C THR A 107 -21.69 -32.70 36.23
N ASP A 108 -22.46 -32.24 37.21
CA ASP A 108 -22.10 -31.59 38.50
C ASP A 108 -21.10 -32.32 39.43
N GLN A 109 -20.32 -33.29 38.95
CA GLN A 109 -19.46 -34.16 39.75
C GLN A 109 -18.02 -33.64 39.97
N GLU A 110 -17.56 -32.64 39.22
CA GLU A 110 -16.16 -32.16 39.30
C GLU A 110 -16.01 -30.87 40.13
N ALA A 111 -17.11 -30.18 40.44
CA ALA A 111 -17.11 -28.97 41.27
C ALA A 111 -16.90 -29.26 42.77
N GLU A 112 -17.26 -30.46 43.24
CA GLU A 112 -17.07 -30.87 44.64
C GLU A 112 -15.60 -31.17 44.96
N GLN A 113 -14.83 -31.71 44.02
CA GLN A 113 -13.39 -31.98 44.23
C GLN A 113 -12.55 -30.70 44.39
N MET A 114 -12.94 -29.62 43.71
CA MET A 114 -12.21 -28.35 43.81
C MET A 114 -12.41 -27.63 45.15
N GLN A 115 -13.52 -27.88 45.86
CA GLN A 115 -13.78 -27.31 47.19
C GLN A 115 -13.03 -28.05 48.30
N GLU A 116 -12.85 -29.37 48.18
CA GLU A 116 -12.08 -30.15 49.15
C GLU A 116 -10.58 -29.80 49.14
N ASP A 117 -10.02 -29.45 47.98
CA ASP A 117 -8.61 -29.07 47.87
C ASP A 117 -8.32 -27.67 48.44
N ILE A 118 -9.27 -26.73 48.35
CA ILE A 118 -9.13 -25.37 48.91
C ILE A 118 -9.21 -25.36 50.44
N GLU A 119 -10.04 -26.21 51.05
CA GLU A 119 -10.13 -26.30 52.52
C GLU A 119 -8.92 -26.97 53.16
N LYS A 120 -8.25 -27.88 52.42
CA LYS A 120 -7.06 -28.59 52.90
C LYS A 120 -5.81 -27.70 52.93
N ASP A 121 -5.69 -26.77 51.99
CA ASP A 121 -4.55 -25.84 51.93
C ASP A 121 -4.69 -24.65 52.90
N LYS A 122 -5.91 -24.35 53.36
CA LYS A 122 -6.17 -23.28 54.36
C LYS A 122 -5.89 -23.68 55.81
N LYS A 123 -5.59 -24.96 56.08
CA LYS A 123 -5.32 -25.49 57.43
C LYS A 123 -3.83 -25.72 57.74
N SER A 124 -2.94 -25.51 56.77
CA SER A 124 -1.49 -25.78 56.90
C SER A 124 -0.60 -24.54 57.11
N LYS A 125 -1.18 -23.33 57.18
CA LYS A 125 -0.40 -22.07 57.28
C LYS A 125 -0.87 -21.18 58.42
N THR A 126 -0.76 -21.71 59.64
CA THR A 126 -0.87 -20.94 60.88
C THR A 126 0.35 -21.25 61.76
N ASP A 127 1.50 -20.66 61.46
CA ASP A 127 2.51 -20.35 62.49
C ASP A 127 3.61 -19.41 61.94
N SER A 128 3.98 -18.42 62.76
CA SER A 128 5.22 -17.62 62.75
C SER A 128 5.45 -16.67 61.55
N GLY A 129 5.73 -15.37 61.69
CA GLY A 129 6.13 -14.55 62.83
C GLY A 129 7.08 -13.45 62.31
N ASP A 130 6.80 -12.20 62.69
CA ASP A 130 7.72 -11.05 62.86
C ASP A 130 8.50 -10.45 61.66
N GLY A 131 8.62 -9.12 61.62
CA GLY A 131 9.60 -8.44 60.75
C GLY A 131 9.20 -7.09 60.13
N GLU A 132 9.18 -6.07 60.97
CA GLU A 132 9.19 -4.61 60.74
C GLU A 132 10.05 -4.09 59.55
N GLY A 133 9.59 -3.05 58.82
CA GLY A 133 10.46 -2.38 57.83
C GLY A 133 9.83 -1.40 56.83
N SER A 134 9.37 -0.25 57.33
CA SER A 134 9.36 1.08 56.65
C SER A 134 8.49 1.32 55.41
N SER A 135 7.40 2.06 55.65
CA SER A 135 6.59 2.80 54.68
C SER A 135 7.27 4.13 54.29
N ASN A 136 7.28 4.47 53.00
CA ASN A 136 6.74 5.77 52.58
C ASN A 136 6.34 5.79 51.09
N GLU A 137 5.17 6.35 50.87
CA GLU A 137 4.39 6.47 49.63
C GLU A 137 5.03 7.33 48.53
N ALA A 138 4.76 7.01 47.25
CA ALA A 138 3.87 7.83 46.41
C ALA A 138 3.78 7.35 44.93
N GLN A 139 2.55 6.95 44.54
CA GLN A 139 1.83 7.31 43.30
C GLN A 139 2.22 6.57 41.98
N ALA A 140 1.54 5.47 41.60
CA ALA A 140 0.24 5.39 40.91
C ALA A 140 0.25 6.05 39.51
N ASP A 141 0.48 5.27 38.44
CA ASP A 141 -0.51 4.64 37.54
C ASP A 141 -0.61 5.45 36.22
N ASN A 142 -0.52 4.86 35.03
CA ASN A 142 -1.43 3.83 34.55
C ASN A 142 -0.78 2.99 33.44
N ALA A 143 -0.66 1.69 33.67
CA ALA A 143 -0.34 0.70 32.66
C ALA A 143 -1.57 0.45 31.79
N SER A 144 -1.46 0.65 30.48
CA SER A 144 -2.32 -0.01 29.51
C SER A 144 -1.56 -1.22 28.98
N GLU A 145 -1.79 -2.35 29.64
CA GLU A 145 -1.58 -3.66 29.08
C GLU A 145 -2.57 -3.83 27.91
N GLU A 146 -2.07 -3.89 26.68
CA GLU A 146 -2.85 -4.37 25.54
C GLU A 146 -2.10 -5.54 24.88
N GLU A 147 -2.75 -6.69 24.99
CA GLU A 147 -2.67 -7.92 24.19
C GLU A 147 -1.45 -8.10 23.27
N ASP A 148 -0.54 -8.99 23.70
CA ASP A 148 0.45 -9.62 22.84
C ASP A 148 -0.26 -10.64 21.91
N ASP A 149 -0.89 -10.16 20.83
CA ASP A 149 -1.44 -11.02 19.77
C ASP A 149 -0.27 -11.81 19.14
N PRO A 150 -0.29 -13.16 19.15
CA PRO A 150 0.79 -13.99 18.61
C PRO A 150 1.07 -13.76 17.11
N LYS A 151 0.26 -12.96 16.39
CA LYS A 151 0.49 -12.50 15.01
C LYS A 151 1.41 -11.28 14.87
N GLU A 152 1.72 -10.56 15.95
CA GLU A 152 2.58 -9.37 15.92
C GLU A 152 4.05 -9.67 16.22
N LYS A 153 4.38 -10.91 16.62
CA LYS A 153 5.77 -11.35 16.79
C LYS A 153 6.56 -11.18 15.49
N GLY A 154 7.44 -10.17 15.49
CA GLY A 154 8.38 -9.88 14.40
C GLY A 154 8.03 -8.67 13.53
N LYS A 155 6.94 -7.95 13.80
CA LYS A 155 6.63 -6.69 13.11
C LYS A 155 7.13 -5.50 13.94
N LEU A 156 7.75 -4.52 13.27
CA LEU A 156 8.16 -3.28 13.90
C LEU A 156 6.91 -2.47 14.29
N LYS A 157 6.85 -2.06 15.56
CA LYS A 157 5.79 -1.18 16.07
C LYS A 157 5.83 0.14 15.29
N PRO A 158 4.71 0.59 14.69
CA PRO A 158 4.67 1.88 14.02
C PRO A 158 5.02 3.03 14.96
N ASN A 159 5.65 4.07 14.43
CA ASN A 159 5.84 5.32 15.17
C ASN A 159 4.51 6.11 15.24
N ALA A 160 4.45 7.16 16.05
CA ALA A 160 3.24 7.97 16.24
C ALA A 160 2.71 8.64 14.95
N GLY A 161 3.54 8.73 13.91
CA GLY A 161 3.17 9.22 12.59
C GLY A 161 2.83 8.11 11.60
N ASN A 162 2.38 6.93 12.06
CA ASN A 162 2.03 5.76 11.24
C ASN A 162 3.14 5.28 10.29
N GLY A 163 4.39 5.59 10.61
CA GLY A 163 5.56 5.15 9.84
C GLY A 163 6.50 4.30 10.68
N CYS A 164 7.79 4.36 10.38
CA CYS A 164 8.81 3.57 11.07
C CYS A 164 10.06 4.40 11.33
N ASP A 165 10.68 4.14 12.48
CA ASP A 165 11.99 4.68 12.83
C ASP A 165 13.04 3.58 12.59
N LEU A 166 14.03 3.86 11.74
CA LEU A 166 15.16 2.98 11.43
C LEU A 166 16.46 3.72 11.74
N GLU A 167 17.58 3.00 11.75
CA GLU A 167 18.88 3.53 12.18
C GLU A 167 19.37 4.72 11.33
N ASN A 168 19.17 4.69 10.01
CA ASN A 168 19.68 5.70 9.08
C ASN A 168 18.62 6.67 8.55
N TYR A 169 17.35 6.36 8.78
CA TYR A 169 16.24 7.19 8.34
C TYR A 169 14.97 6.89 9.12
N ARG A 170 14.10 7.89 9.24
CA ARG A 170 12.76 7.76 9.79
C ARG A 170 11.74 8.27 8.79
N TRP A 171 10.55 7.70 8.79
CA TRP A 171 9.46 8.21 7.97
C TRP A 171 8.14 8.21 8.71
N THR A 172 7.24 9.09 8.27
CA THR A 172 5.87 9.25 8.77
C THR A 172 4.92 9.39 7.59
N GLN A 173 3.66 9.03 7.78
CA GLN A 173 2.66 8.96 6.71
C GLN A 173 1.28 9.46 7.18
N THR A 174 0.59 10.17 6.29
CA THR A 174 -0.85 10.43 6.35
C THR A 174 -1.55 9.77 5.15
N LEU A 175 -2.86 9.94 4.98
CA LEU A 175 -3.55 9.46 3.77
C LEU A 175 -3.12 10.21 2.51
N GLU A 176 -2.57 11.42 2.66
CA GLU A 176 -2.26 12.33 1.57
C GLU A 176 -0.75 12.34 1.22
N GLU A 177 0.13 12.11 2.20
CA GLU A 177 1.57 12.27 2.02
C GLU A 177 2.43 11.33 2.86
N VAL A 178 3.72 11.23 2.48
CA VAL A 178 4.78 10.52 3.20
C VAL A 178 5.99 11.43 3.34
N GLU A 179 6.49 11.60 4.56
CA GLU A 179 7.70 12.37 4.86
C GLU A 179 8.83 11.42 5.28
N ALA A 180 10.03 11.58 4.71
CA ALA A 180 11.21 10.79 5.07
C ALA A 180 12.40 11.70 5.44
N GLN A 181 13.03 11.41 6.58
CA GLN A 181 14.20 12.12 7.09
C GLN A 181 15.40 11.18 7.13
N TYR A 182 16.53 11.59 6.53
CA TYR A 182 17.77 10.82 6.46
C TYR A 182 18.84 11.46 7.33
N HIS A 183 19.60 10.66 8.07
CA HIS A 183 20.79 11.13 8.78
C HIS A 183 22.04 10.80 7.97
N THR A 184 22.84 11.82 7.64
CA THR A 184 24.10 11.64 6.91
C THR A 184 25.26 12.15 7.73
N SER A 185 26.20 11.28 8.08
CA SER A 185 27.47 11.69 8.69
C SER A 185 28.45 12.09 7.60
N VAL A 186 28.74 13.39 7.48
CA VAL A 186 29.77 13.91 6.57
C VAL A 186 31.06 14.09 7.37
N GLU A 187 32.01 13.17 7.20
CA GLU A 187 33.37 13.36 7.73
C GLU A 187 34.16 14.27 6.78
N TYR A 188 34.47 15.49 7.24
CA TYR A 188 35.41 16.36 6.53
C TYR A 188 36.84 15.93 6.88
N GLY A 189 37.46 15.18 5.97
CA GLY A 189 38.89 14.87 6.03
C GLY A 189 39.70 16.17 5.88
N ALA A 190 40.34 16.60 6.96
CA ALA A 190 41.27 17.72 6.93
C ALA A 190 42.48 17.36 6.04
N LEU A 191 42.58 18.00 4.88
CA LEU A 191 43.80 18.01 4.08
C LEU A 191 44.86 18.81 4.84
N ALA A 192 45.75 18.09 5.54
CA ALA A 192 46.96 18.66 6.11
C ALA A 192 47.87 19.14 4.98
N HIS A 193 48.15 20.45 4.97
CA HIS A 193 49.11 21.11 4.09
C HIS A 193 50.55 20.88 4.56
#